data_AF-A0A838P4L7-F1
#
_entry.id   AF-A0A838P4L7-F1
#
_cell.length_a   1.000
_cell.length_b   1.000
_cell.length_c   1.000
_cell.angle_alpha   90.00
_cell.angle_beta   90.00
_cell.angle_gamma   90.00
#
_symmetry.space_group_name_H-M   'P 1'
#
loop_
_entity.id
_entity.type
_entity.pdbx_description
1 polymer ?
#
loop_
_entity_poly.entity_id
_entity_poly.type
_entity_poly.pdbx_seq_one_letter_code
_entity_poly.pdbx_strand_id
1 'polypeptide(L)' 'MEPAGFSIGTDGTTNLEVHLTARDRKGNLLLDKTGGHIFRIEDGLVRRFDIRQGRIGKTQTETYPAAS' A
#
# COMPACT_ATOMS: atom_id res chain seq x y z
N MET A 1 1.61 2.13 9.02
CA MET A 1 0.56 1.57 8.16
C MET A 1 -0.69 1.46 9.00
N GLU A 2 -1.78 2.07 8.54
CA GLU A 2 -3.05 2.09 9.27
C GLU A 2 -4.17 1.58 8.33
N PRO A 3 -5.01 0.61 8.76
CA PRO A 3 -6.13 0.13 7.95
C PRO A 3 -7.27 1.16 7.97
N ALA A 4 -7.75 1.54 6.79
CA ALA A 4 -8.85 2.51 6.63
C ALA A 4 -10.22 1.83 6.52
N GLY A 5 -10.27 0.60 6.00
CA GLY A 5 -11.49 -0.18 5.89
C GLY A 5 -11.29 -1.44 5.05
N PHE A 6 -12.23 -2.38 5.10
CA PHE A 6 -12.21 -3.58 4.27
C PHE A 6 -13.54 -3.81 3.56
N SER A 7 -13.48 -4.50 2.42
CA SER A 7 -14.63 -4.93 1.63
C SER A 7 -14.36 -6.27 0.96
N ILE A 8 -15.42 -6.93 0.52
CA ILE A 8 -15.33 -8.13 -0.31
C ILE A 8 -15.48 -7.72 -1.77
N GLY A 9 -14.50 -8.09 -2.60
CA GLY A 9 -14.52 -7.90 -4.04
C GLY A 9 -15.57 -8.79 -4.70
N THR A 10 -15.99 -8.42 -5.90
CA THR A 10 -16.96 -9.19 -6.69
C THR A 10 -16.44 -10.58 -7.09
N ASP A 11 -15.13 -10.79 -7.05
CA ASP A 11 -14.43 -12.06 -7.27
C ASP A 11 -14.17 -12.86 -5.98
N GLY A 12 -14.72 -12.41 -4.85
CA GLY A 12 -14.54 -13.02 -3.54
C GLY A 12 -13.23 -12.68 -2.85
N THR A 13 -12.43 -11.75 -3.38
CA THR A 13 -11.23 -11.27 -2.69
C THR A 13 -11.58 -10.43 -1.46
N THR A 14 -10.71 -10.44 -0.44
CA THR A 14 -10.76 -9.46 0.65
C THR A 14 -9.91 -8.26 0.27
N ASN A 15 -10.55 -7.11 0.10
CA ASN A 15 -9.90 -5.84 -0.20
C ASN A 15 -9.74 -5.04 1.08
N LEU A 16 -8.53 -4.63 1.39
CA LEU A 16 -8.21 -3.76 2.52
C LEU A 16 -7.64 -2.45 1.99
N GLU A 17 -8.29 -1.33 2.32
CA GLU A 17 -7.74 0.00 2.08
C GLU A 17 -6.77 0.37 3.21
N VAL A 18 -5.59 0.86 2.83
CA VAL A 18 -4.47 1.08 3.76
C VAL A 18 -3.82 2.43 3.51
N HIS A 19 -3.50 3.14 4.59
CA HIS A 19 -2.64 4.32 4.54
C HIS A 19 -1.17 3.90 4.71
N LEU A 20 -0.37 4.14 3.67
CA LEU A 20 1.02 3.73 3.58
C LEU A 20 1.93 4.94 3.71
N THR A 21 2.81 4.88 4.70
CA THR A 21 3.89 5.84 4.91
C THR A 21 5.24 5.13 4.87
N ALA A 22 6.20 5.71 4.17
CA ALA A 22 7.60 5.27 4.18
C ALA A 22 8.51 6.44 4.52
N ARG A 23 9.54 6.19 5.32
CA ARG A 23 10.55 7.17 5.71
C ARG A 23 11.95 6.63 5.43
N ASP A 24 12.89 7.53 5.17
CA ASP A 24 14.30 7.19 5.07
C ASP A 24 14.90 6.88 6.47
N ARG A 25 16.20 6.55 6.51
CA ARG A 25 16.90 6.26 7.79
C ARG A 25 17.03 7.48 8.72
N LYS A 26 16.87 8.70 8.21
CA LYS A 26 16.90 9.95 8.98
C LYS A 26 15.50 10.36 9.44
N GLY A 27 14.45 9.65 9.02
CA GLY A 27 13.06 9.93 9.34
C GLY A 27 12.35 10.85 8.33
N ASN A 28 13.00 11.23 7.23
CA ASN A 28 12.36 12.04 6.19
C ASN A 28 11.29 11.23 5.45
N LEU A 29 10.16 11.85 5.15
CA LEU A 29 9.04 11.19 4.47
C LEU A 29 9.36 10.95 3.00
N LEU A 30 9.40 9.69 2.58
CA LEU A 30 9.61 9.27 1.19
C LEU A 30 8.29 8.98 0.46
N LEU A 31 7.28 8.54 1.21
CA LEU A 31 6.00 8.14 0.66
C LEU A 31 4.89 8.40 1.68
N ASP A 32 3.79 8.95 1.20
CA ASP A 32 2.52 9.04 1.91
C ASP A 32 1.39 8.86 0.88
N LYS A 33 0.72 7.70 0.93
CA LYS A 33 -0.38 7.40 0.00
C LYS A 33 -1.40 6.43 0.60
N THR A 34 -2.64 6.53 0.14
CA THR A 34 -3.61 5.45 0.28
C THR A 34 -3.31 4.37 -0.77
N GLY A 35 -3.42 3.11 -0.40
CA GLY A 35 -3.25 1.95 -1.27
C GLY A 35 -4.24 0.84 -0.93
N GLY A 36 -4.19 -0.25 -1.69
CA GLY A 36 -5.02 -1.43 -1.45
C GLY A 36 -4.17 -2.69 -1.26
N HIS A 37 -4.58 -3.53 -0.32
CA HIS A 37 -4.15 -4.92 -0.21
C HIS A 37 -5.31 -5.81 -0.63
N ILE A 38 -5.03 -6.76 -1.50
CA ILE A 38 -6.03 -7.66 -2.06
C ILE A 38 -5.61 -9.08 -1.70
N PHE A 39 -6.44 -9.77 -0.94
CA PHE A 39 -6.18 -11.14 -0.50
C PHE A 39 -7.16 -12.09 -1.15
N ARG A 40 -6.66 -13.24 -1.62
CA ARG A 40 -7.48 -14.42 -1.85
C ARG A 40 -7.27 -15.38 -0.70
N ILE A 41 -8.34 -15.66 0.05
CA ILE A 41 -8.34 -16.58 1.18
C ILE A 41 -9.15 -17.80 0.81
N GLU A 42 -8.55 -18.98 0.92
CA GLU A 42 -9.19 -20.27 0.66
C GLU A 42 -8.83 -21.22 1.81
N ASP A 43 -9.84 -21.90 2.36
CA ASP A 43 -9.68 -22.80 3.53
C ASP A 43 -9.01 -22.12 4.74
N GLY A 44 -9.28 -20.83 4.94
CA GLY A 44 -8.67 -20.02 6.01
C GLY A 44 -7.21 -19.63 5.76
N LEU A 45 -6.66 -19.93 4.58
CA LEU A 45 -5.27 -19.63 4.21
C LEU A 45 -5.19 -18.55 3.13
N VAL A 46 -4.22 -17.64 3.26
CA VAL A 46 -3.90 -16.69 2.19
C VAL A 46 -3.23 -17.45 1.04
N ARG A 47 -3.89 -17.48 -0.12
CA ARG A 47 -3.40 -18.12 -1.35
C ARG A 47 -2.79 -17.13 -2.33
N ARG A 48 -3.24 -15.88 -2.31
CA ARG A 48 -2.73 -14.80 -3.14
C ARG A 48 -2.77 -13.49 -2.38
N PHE A 49 -1.74 -12.68 -2.60
CA PHE A 49 -1.65 -11.31 -2.11
C PHE A 49 -1.19 -10.40 -3.24
N ASP A 50 -1.99 -9.39 -3.55
CA ASP A 50 -1.62 -8.32 -4.48
C ASP A 50 -1.64 -6.96 -3.78
N ILE A 51 -0.81 -6.04 -4.27
CA ILE A 51 -0.79 -4.64 -3.83
C ILE A 51 -1.33 -3.78 -4.97
N ARG A 52 -2.45 -3.10 -4.72
CA ARG A 52 -2.94 -2.05 -5.60
C ARG A 52 -2.31 -0.74 -5.17
N GLN A 53 -1.53 -0.13 -6.06
CA GLN A 53 -1.06 1.24 -5.83
C GLN A 53 -2.26 2.19 -5.89
N GLY A 54 -2.44 3.02 -4.87
CA GLY A 54 -3.41 4.11 -4.95
C GLY A 54 -2.84 5.35 -5.64
N ARG A 55 -3.67 6.37 -5.80
CA ARG A 55 -3.28 7.62 -6.47
C ARG A 55 -2.16 8.29 -5.68
N ILE A 56 -1.15 8.79 -6.39
CA ILE A 56 -0.13 9.65 -5.83
C ILE A 56 -0.79 10.93 -5.29
N GLY A 57 -0.78 11.12 -3.97
CA GLY A 57 -0.91 12.45 -3.37
C GLY A 57 0.26 13.30 -3.87
N LYS A 58 0.02 14.61 -4.08
CA LYS A 58 0.93 15.54 -4.77
C LYS A 58 2.42 15.26 -4.50
N THR A 59 3.15 15.00 -5.58
CA THR A 59 4.60 14.80 -5.61
C THR A 59 5.32 15.96 -4.92
N GLN A 60 6.01 15.70 -3.81
CA GLN A 60 7.17 16.51 -3.47
C GLN A 60 8.32 15.97 -4.34
N THR A 61 8.73 16.76 -5.34
CA THR A 61 9.83 16.43 -6.23
C THR A 61 11.10 16.26 -5.40
N GLU A 62 11.60 15.03 -5.26
CA GLU A 62 12.97 14.78 -4.80
C GLU A 62 13.75 14.04 -5.89
N THR A 63 14.72 14.74 -6.44
CA THR A 63 15.80 14.18 -7.25
C THR A 63 16.67 13.35 -6.31
N TYR A 64 16.64 12.02 -6.45
CA TYR A 64 17.58 11.16 -5.75
C TYR A 64 19.00 11.41 -6.30
N PRO A 65 19.98 11.85 -5.48
CA PRO A 65 21.36 11.79 -5.92
C PRO A 65 21.75 10.33 -6.11
N ALA A 66 22.44 10.03 -7.22
CA ALA A 66 22.98 8.71 -7.48
C ALA A 66 23.85 8.27 -6.29
N ALA A 67 23.65 7.02 -5.84
CA ALA A 67 24.46 6.43 -4.78
C ALA A 67 25.95 6.54 -5.13
N SER A 68 26.74 7.03 -4.17
CA SER A 68 28.20 7.20 -4.28
C SER A 68 28.94 5.87 -4.17
#